data_AF-A0A8S3X1K7-F1
#
_entry.id   AF-A0A8S3X1K7-F1
#
_cell.length_a   1.000
_cell.length_b   1.000
_cell.length_c   1.000
_cell.angle_alpha   90.00
_cell.angle_beta   90.00
_cell.angle_gamma   90.00
#
_symmetry.space_group_name_H-M   'P 1'
#
loop_
_entity.id
_entity.type
_entity.pdbx_description
1 polymer ?
#
loop_
_entity_poly.entity_id
_entity_poly.type
_entity_poly.pdbx_seq_one_letter_code
_entity_poly.pdbx_strand_id
1 'polypeptide(L)'
;MLVIYLEASRDLCETDSILFGAVLAVCCIIGAKLPMAGCATKQSSAIPGWRKRIEDRIAKTRALIGRLTSFRSGNNRPRVVRTVRMVFAGTNIGLSQLDITQKVTERIDVLKQKIAAWGKRIRRFTERSRRFI
;
A
#
# COMPACT_ATOMS: atom_id res chain seq x y z
N MET A 1 34.02 -36.79 20.10
CA MET A 1 32.99 -37.01 19.05
C MET A 1 33.15 -36.04 17.89
N LEU A 2 33.05 -34.71 18.06
CA LEU A 2 33.20 -33.74 16.95
C LEU A 2 34.51 -33.88 16.15
N VAL A 3 35.64 -34.08 16.83
CA VAL A 3 36.98 -34.18 16.23
C VAL A 3 37.06 -35.33 15.21
N ILE A 4 36.40 -36.45 15.48
CA ILE A 4 36.38 -37.63 14.60
C ILE A 4 35.60 -37.33 13.30
N TYR A 5 34.52 -36.56 13.39
CA TYR A 5 33.73 -36.16 12.22
C TYR A 5 34.41 -35.07 11.39
N LEU A 6 35.21 -34.19 12.02
CA LEU A 6 36.01 -33.18 11.33
C LEU A 6 37.16 -33.81 10.53
N GLU A 7 37.83 -34.82 11.08
CA GLU A 7 38.90 -35.56 10.39
C GLU A 7 38.41 -36.41 9.22
N ALA A 8 37.14 -36.84 9.26
CA ALA A 8 36.51 -37.61 8.18
C ALA A 8 35.90 -36.73 7.07
N SER A 9 35.82 -35.41 7.27
CA SER A 9 35.23 -34.46 6.34
C SER A 9 36.13 -34.29 5.11
N ARG A 10 35.54 -34.40 3.91
CA ARG A 10 36.29 -34.29 2.64
C ARG A 10 36.09 -32.95 1.93
N ASP A 11 35.01 -32.23 2.28
CA ASP A 11 34.61 -31.00 1.61
C ASP A 11 34.33 -29.88 2.61
N LEU A 12 34.49 -28.64 2.15
CA LEU A 12 34.24 -27.43 2.94
C LEU A 12 32.77 -27.34 3.36
N CYS A 13 31.86 -27.79 2.50
CA CYS A 13 30.42 -27.79 2.75
C CYS A 13 30.02 -28.79 3.86
N GLU A 14 30.66 -29.96 3.90
CA GLU A 14 30.45 -30.95 4.97
C GLU A 14 30.99 -30.41 6.30
N THR A 15 32.15 -29.76 6.27
CA THR A 15 32.76 -29.13 7.44
C THR A 15 31.87 -28.03 8.03
N ASP A 16 31.33 -27.15 7.19
CA ASP A 16 30.39 -26.09 7.58
C ASP A 16 29.11 -26.68 8.22
N SER A 17 28.55 -27.72 7.62
CA SER A 17 27.35 -28.40 8.13
C SER A 17 27.60 -29.04 9.50
N ILE A 18 28.76 -29.68 9.70
CA ILE A 18 29.15 -30.30 10.97
C ILE A 18 29.32 -29.23 12.06
N LEU A 19 30.00 -28.13 11.75
CA LEU A 19 30.19 -27.01 12.68
C LEU A 19 28.86 -26.35 13.03
N PHE A 20 27.99 -26.11 12.06
CA PHE A 20 26.67 -25.53 12.27
C PHE A 20 25.79 -26.43 13.15
N GLY A 21 25.76 -27.73 12.88
CA GLY A 21 25.04 -28.71 13.70
C GLY A 21 25.56 -28.79 15.14
N ALA A 22 26.87 -28.69 15.35
CA ALA A 22 27.48 -28.68 16.66
C ALA A 22 27.11 -27.42 17.47
N VAL A 23 27.17 -26.25 16.82
CA VAL A 23 26.76 -24.97 17.41
C VAL A 23 25.28 -25.00 17.79
N LEU A 24 24.42 -25.55 16.94
CA LEU A 24 22.99 -25.72 17.26
C LEU A 24 22.78 -26.63 18.47
N ALA A 25 23.46 -27.78 18.53
CA ALA A 25 23.33 -28.71 19.65
C ALA A 25 23.73 -28.06 20.99
N VAL A 26 24.85 -27.32 21.00
CA VAL A 26 25.32 -26.59 22.20
C VAL A 26 24.31 -25.52 22.62
N CYS A 27 23.78 -24.75 21.67
CA CYS A 27 22.81 -23.70 21.98
C CYS A 27 21.46 -24.25 22.46
N CYS A 28 21.02 -25.41 21.95
CA CYS A 28 19.88 -26.13 22.49
C CYS A 28 20.10 -26.56 23.95
N ILE A 29 21.29 -27.06 24.30
CA ILE A 29 21.62 -27.49 25.67
C ILE A 29 21.69 -26.29 26.63
N ILE A 30 22.26 -25.17 26.20
CA ILE A 30 22.45 -23.97 27.01
C ILE A 30 21.17 -23.10 27.04
N GLY A 31 20.16 -23.41 26.22
CA GLY A 31 18.97 -22.59 26.06
C GLY A 31 19.24 -21.23 25.40
N ALA A 32 20.39 -21.10 24.73
CA ALA A 32 20.79 -19.89 24.04
C ALA A 32 20.09 -19.81 22.68
N LYS A 33 19.48 -18.65 22.39
CA LYS A 33 18.90 -18.40 21.06
C LYS A 33 20.02 -18.08 20.09
N LEU A 34 20.25 -18.93 19.08
CA LEU A 34 21.08 -18.53 17.96
C LEU A 34 20.40 -17.34 17.25
N PRO A 35 21.12 -16.23 16.99
CA PRO A 35 20.66 -15.30 15.99
C PRO A 35 20.74 -16.03 14.65
N MET A 36 19.61 -16.60 14.22
CA MET A 36 19.47 -17.16 12.88
C MET A 36 19.66 -16.03 11.87
N ALA A 37 20.91 -15.75 11.52
CA ALA A 37 21.28 -14.87 10.43
C ALA A 37 20.79 -15.55 9.14
N GLY A 38 19.60 -15.17 8.69
CA GLY A 38 19.02 -15.71 7.45
C GLY A 38 17.53 -16.00 7.52
N CYS A 39 16.93 -16.13 8.71
CA CYS A 39 15.48 -16.11 8.81
C CYS A 39 15.00 -14.67 8.92
N ALA A 40 15.07 -13.94 7.80
CA ALA A 40 14.02 -12.98 7.53
C ALA A 40 12.73 -13.79 7.46
N THR A 41 12.09 -14.03 8.62
CA THR A 41 10.65 -14.25 8.69
C THR A 41 10.08 -13.19 7.77
N LYS A 42 9.60 -13.57 6.57
CA LYS A 42 8.90 -12.68 5.66
C LYS A 42 7.75 -12.12 6.49
N GLN A 43 7.98 -10.96 7.10
CA GLN A 43 6.99 -10.33 7.95
C GLN A 43 5.84 -10.02 7.01
N SER A 44 4.76 -10.77 7.26
CA SER A 44 3.40 -10.62 6.81
C SER A 44 3.16 -9.68 5.64
N SER A 45 2.42 -10.19 4.67
CA SER A 45 1.61 -9.56 3.63
C SER A 45 0.69 -8.40 4.06
N ALA A 46 0.98 -7.74 5.18
CA ALA A 46 0.31 -6.55 5.68
C ALA A 46 0.44 -5.42 4.64
N ILE A 47 -0.70 -5.10 4.03
CA ILE A 47 -0.85 -3.96 3.14
C ILE A 47 -0.31 -2.71 3.88
N PRO A 48 0.66 -1.98 3.31
CA PRO A 48 1.19 -0.81 3.98
C PRO A 48 0.09 0.21 4.30
N GLY A 49 0.11 0.80 5.49
CA GLY A 49 -0.93 1.74 5.91
C GLY A 49 -1.10 2.94 4.97
N TRP A 50 -0.03 3.37 4.29
CA TRP A 50 -0.13 4.43 3.27
C TRP A 50 -0.96 4.01 2.05
N ARG A 51 -0.93 2.72 1.66
CA ARG A 51 -1.70 2.20 0.52
C ARG A 51 -3.19 2.22 0.84
N LYS A 52 -3.58 1.74 2.03
CA LYS A 52 -4.96 1.80 2.52
C LYS A 52 -5.50 3.24 2.53
N ARG A 53 -4.72 4.20 3.03
CA ARG A 53 -5.09 5.63 3.00
C ARG A 53 -5.32 6.17 1.59
N ILE A 54 -4.57 5.70 0.59
CA ILE A 54 -4.77 6.11 -0.80
C ILE A 54 -6.03 5.46 -1.38
N GLU A 55 -6.27 4.18 -1.11
CA GLU A 55 -7.49 3.47 -1.52
C GLU A 55 -8.74 4.17 -0.94
N ASP A 56 -8.72 4.55 0.34
CA ASP A 56 -9.79 5.33 0.98
C ASP A 56 -10.00 6.70 0.31
N ARG A 57 -8.91 7.40 -0.05
CA ARG A 57 -9.00 8.67 -0.78
C ARG A 57 -9.64 8.47 -2.16
N ILE A 58 -9.24 7.44 -2.90
CA ILE A 58 -9.83 7.10 -4.19
C ILE A 58 -11.32 6.82 -4.04
N ALA A 59 -11.73 6.02 -3.06
CA ALA A 59 -13.13 5.70 -2.80
C ALA A 59 -13.97 6.96 -2.50
N LYS A 60 -13.49 7.81 -1.58
CA LYS A 60 -14.14 9.09 -1.25
C LYS A 60 -14.24 10.01 -2.45
N THR A 61 -13.19 10.08 -3.28
CA THR A 61 -13.18 10.91 -4.49
C THR A 61 -14.13 10.37 -5.56
N ARG A 62 -14.25 9.05 -5.75
CA ARG A 62 -15.25 8.45 -6.66
C ARG A 62 -16.68 8.79 -6.23
N ALA A 63 -16.98 8.68 -4.94
CA ALA A 63 -18.28 9.06 -4.39
C ALA A 63 -18.56 10.58 -4.57
N LEU A 64 -17.54 11.42 -4.50
CA LEU A 64 -17.67 12.85 -4.78
C LEU A 64 -17.94 13.12 -6.27
N ILE A 65 -17.19 12.47 -7.18
CA ILE A 65 -17.43 12.55 -8.62
C ILE A 65 -18.87 12.13 -8.93
N GLY A 66 -19.35 11.02 -8.37
CA GLY A 66 -20.74 10.57 -8.56
C GLY A 66 -21.77 11.65 -8.20
N ARG A 67 -21.60 12.32 -7.05
CA ARG A 67 -22.49 13.41 -6.63
C ARG A 67 -22.42 14.64 -7.53
N LEU A 68 -21.22 15.02 -7.98
CA LEU A 68 -21.03 16.13 -8.91
C LEU A 68 -21.63 15.81 -10.29
N THR A 69 -21.48 14.58 -10.77
CA THR A 69 -22.11 14.12 -12.02
C THR A 69 -23.63 14.12 -11.88
N SER A 70 -24.18 13.65 -10.76
CA SER A 70 -25.63 13.72 -10.52
C SER A 70 -26.15 15.17 -10.55
N PHE A 71 -25.45 16.10 -9.91
CA PHE A 71 -25.79 17.52 -9.97
C PHE A 71 -25.77 18.04 -11.42
N ARG A 72 -24.71 17.72 -12.17
CA ARG A 72 -24.56 18.10 -13.59
C ARG A 72 -25.69 17.56 -14.47
N SER A 73 -26.23 16.38 -14.14
CA SER A 73 -27.39 15.79 -14.82
C SER A 73 -28.74 16.40 -14.39
N GLY A 74 -28.75 17.49 -13.61
CA GLY A 74 -29.96 18.19 -13.17
C GLY A 74 -30.53 17.72 -11.82
N ASN A 75 -29.82 16.88 -11.07
CA ASN A 75 -30.29 16.43 -9.76
C ASN A 75 -30.08 17.51 -8.68
N ASN A 76 -31.16 18.21 -8.34
CA ASN A 76 -31.18 19.28 -7.35
C ASN A 76 -31.63 18.84 -5.95
N ARG A 77 -31.57 17.54 -5.62
CA ARG A 77 -31.89 17.08 -4.26
C ARG A 77 -31.02 17.81 -3.23
N PRO A 78 -31.57 18.21 -2.05
CA PRO A 78 -30.83 19.04 -1.07
C PRO A 78 -29.47 18.47 -0.65
N ARG A 79 -29.36 17.13 -0.55
CA ARG A 79 -28.10 16.45 -0.21
C ARG A 79 -27.01 16.64 -1.28
N VAL A 80 -27.40 16.62 -2.56
CA VAL A 80 -26.48 16.80 -3.70
C VAL A 80 -26.05 18.27 -3.77
N VAL A 81 -27.00 19.20 -3.69
CA VAL A 81 -26.74 20.64 -3.69
C VAL A 81 -25.86 21.05 -2.51
N ARG A 82 -26.10 20.52 -1.30
CA ARG A 82 -25.24 20.75 -0.13
C ARG A 82 -23.80 20.27 -0.38
N THR A 83 -23.64 19.12 -1.03
CA THR A 83 -22.31 18.60 -1.39
C THR A 83 -21.61 19.55 -2.37
N VAL A 84 -22.30 20.01 -3.41
CA VAL A 84 -21.73 20.95 -4.39
C VAL A 84 -21.35 22.27 -3.70
N ARG A 85 -22.22 22.80 -2.83
CA ARG A 85 -21.93 24.00 -2.05
C ARG A 85 -20.69 23.84 -1.17
N MET A 86 -20.50 22.68 -0.55
CA MET A 86 -19.29 22.40 0.25
C MET A 86 -18.04 22.27 -0.63
N VAL A 87 -18.14 21.70 -1.82
CA VAL A 87 -17.01 21.57 -2.77
C VAL A 87 -16.50 22.93 -3.24
N PHE A 88 -17.42 23.87 -3.41
CA PHE A 88 -17.13 25.24 -3.83
C PHE A 88 -17.16 26.25 -2.67
N ALA A 89 -17.16 25.79 -1.42
CA ALA A 89 -17.11 26.68 -0.27
C ALA A 89 -15.80 27.48 -0.29
N GLY A 90 -15.89 28.81 -0.16
CA GLY A 90 -14.73 29.70 -0.25
C GLY A 90 -14.32 30.08 -1.68
N THR A 91 -14.96 29.51 -2.70
CA THR A 91 -14.92 30.04 -4.07
C THR A 91 -16.10 30.99 -4.26
N ASN A 92 -15.91 32.14 -4.90
CA ASN A 92 -16.97 33.11 -5.24
C ASN A 92 -17.94 32.59 -6.33
N ILE A 93 -18.21 31.29 -6.34
CA ILE A 93 -19.01 30.63 -7.36
C ILE A 93 -20.41 30.39 -6.77
N GLY A 94 -21.38 31.15 -7.28
CA GLY A 94 -22.79 30.96 -6.95
C GLY A 94 -23.37 29.76 -7.68
N LEU A 95 -24.16 28.92 -7.00
CA LEU A 95 -24.90 27.80 -7.61
C LEU A 95 -25.88 28.25 -8.71
N SER A 96 -26.23 29.53 -8.77
CA SER A 96 -27.13 30.14 -9.76
C SER A 96 -26.39 30.76 -10.96
N GLN A 97 -25.06 30.73 -10.99
CA GLN A 97 -24.29 31.22 -12.13
C GLN A 97 -24.43 30.27 -13.32
N LEU A 98 -24.58 30.83 -14.52
CA LEU A 98 -24.71 30.07 -15.77
C LEU A 98 -23.56 29.06 -15.98
N ASP A 99 -22.36 29.42 -15.50
CA ASP A 99 -21.12 28.65 -15.68
C ASP A 99 -20.89 27.55 -14.65
N ILE A 100 -21.81 27.35 -13.70
CA ILE A 100 -21.65 26.34 -12.63
C ILE A 100 -21.43 24.93 -13.20
N THR A 101 -22.12 24.60 -14.29
CA THR A 101 -22.04 23.30 -14.97
C THR A 101 -20.64 23.05 -15.55
N GLN A 102 -20.02 24.09 -16.11
CA GLN A 102 -18.65 24.03 -16.62
C GLN A 102 -17.66 23.86 -15.47
N LYS A 103 -17.78 24.68 -14.41
CA LYS A 103 -16.94 24.58 -13.20
C LYS A 103 -17.02 23.21 -12.53
N VAL A 104 -18.21 22.62 -12.47
CA VAL A 104 -18.41 21.25 -11.97
C VAL A 104 -17.67 20.23 -12.83
N THR A 105 -17.69 20.40 -14.16
CA THR A 105 -16.99 19.51 -15.09
C THR A 105 -15.48 19.62 -14.94
N GLU A 106 -14.93 20.84 -14.92
CA GLU A 106 -13.52 21.09 -14.62
C GLU A 106 -13.09 20.43 -13.31
N ARG A 107 -13.93 20.56 -12.26
CA ARG A 107 -13.67 19.95 -10.96
C ARG A 107 -13.67 18.42 -11.03
N ILE A 108 -14.60 17.81 -11.76
CA ILE A 108 -14.64 16.36 -11.97
C ILE A 108 -13.34 15.89 -12.63
N ASP A 109 -12.85 16.59 -13.65
CA ASP A 109 -11.64 16.19 -14.36
C ASP A 109 -10.38 16.30 -13.50
N VAL A 110 -10.26 17.35 -12.68
CA VAL A 110 -9.20 17.45 -11.67
C VAL A 110 -9.25 16.27 -10.69
N LEU A 111 -10.44 15.83 -10.27
CA LEU A 111 -10.58 14.68 -9.38
C LEU A 111 -10.21 13.36 -10.09
N LYS A 112 -10.54 13.19 -11.37
CA LYS A 112 -10.09 12.04 -12.17
C LYS A 112 -8.57 12.00 -12.30
N GLN A 113 -7.93 13.14 -12.57
CA GLN A 113 -6.47 13.25 -12.62
C GLN A 113 -5.82 12.84 -11.29
N LYS A 114 -6.38 13.29 -10.15
CA LYS A 114 -5.92 12.87 -8.81
C LYS A 114 -6.04 11.35 -8.59
N ILE A 115 -7.18 10.75 -8.97
CA ILE A 115 -7.37 9.30 -8.91
C ILE A 115 -6.32 8.58 -9.76
N ALA A 116 -6.07 9.04 -10.98
CA ALA A 116 -5.08 8.44 -11.87
C ALA A 116 -3.66 8.49 -11.26
N ALA A 117 -3.27 9.63 -10.68
CA ALA A 117 -1.97 9.78 -10.01
C ALA A 117 -1.82 8.83 -8.79
N TRP A 118 -2.86 8.73 -7.96
CA TRP A 118 -2.90 7.80 -6.84
C TRP A 118 -2.86 6.33 -7.28
N GLY A 119 -3.63 5.97 -8.32
CA GLY A 119 -3.60 4.64 -8.93
C GLY A 119 -2.22 4.27 -9.46
N LYS A 120 -1.54 5.19 -10.15
CA LYS A 120 -0.16 5.01 -10.64
C LYS A 120 0.83 4.79 -9.49
N ARG A 121 0.63 5.44 -8.34
CA ARG A 121 1.47 5.23 -7.15
C ARG A 121 1.30 3.82 -6.56
N ILE A 122 0.05 3.36 -6.41
CA ILE A 122 -0.23 2.00 -5.94
C ILE A 122 0.35 0.97 -6.93
N ARG A 123 0.12 1.15 -8.23
CA ARG A 123 0.60 0.23 -9.28
C ARG A 123 2.12 0.07 -9.24
N ARG A 124 2.86 1.18 -9.17
CA ARG A 124 4.33 1.17 -9.07
C ARG A 124 4.85 0.44 -7.82
N PHE A 125 4.10 0.49 -6.72
CA PHE A 125 4.44 -0.26 -5.53
C PHE A 125 4.21 -1.75 -5.75
N THR A 126 3.03 -2.14 -6.24
CA THR A 126 2.69 -3.54 -6.52
C THR A 126 3.66 -4.19 -7.52
N GLU A 127 4.01 -3.48 -8.60
CA GLU A 127 4.99 -3.93 -9.59
C GLU A 127 6.37 -4.16 -8.95
N ARG A 128 6.80 -3.26 -8.06
CA ARG A 128 8.07 -3.41 -7.33
C ARG A 128 8.03 -4.60 -6.38
N SER A 129 6.98 -4.72 -5.56
CA SER A 129 6.83 -5.85 -4.65
C SER A 129 6.85 -7.18 -5.39
N ARG A 130 6.25 -7.27 -6.58
CA ARG A 130 6.22 -8.50 -7.39
C ARG A 130 7.59 -8.90 -7.96
N ARG A 131 8.51 -7.96 -8.19
CA ARG A 131 9.86 -8.25 -8.73
C ARG A 131 10.83 -8.86 -7.71
N PHE A 132 10.57 -8.65 -6.42
CA PHE A 132 11.43 -9.11 -5.33
C PHE A 132 10.79 -10.24 -4.51
N ILE A 133 9.76 -10.88 -5.08
CA ILE A 133 9.13 -12.12 -4.59
C ILE A 133 9.64 -13.26 -5.47
#